data_AF-A0A2W4XSF2-F1
#
_entry.id   AF-A0A2W4XSF2-F1
#
_cell.length_a   1.000
_cell.length_b   1.000
_cell.length_c   1.000
_cell.angle_alpha   90.00
_cell.angle_beta   90.00
_cell.angle_gamma   90.00
#
_symmetry.space_group_name_H-M   'P 1'
#
loop_
_entity.id
_entity.type
_entity.pdbx_description
1 polymer ?
#
loop_
_entity_poly.entity_id
_entity_poly.type
_entity_poly.pdbx_seq_one_letter_code
_entity_poly.pdbx_strand_id
1 'polypeptide(L)'
;MTRWQADLHRPPLASPSGEPLWEILLCSDDFAFSYGATAPQAAVNKAWVSEQVKIALKKAGTTPEKIQVFRPQALSLLTVGCELLEIAVEPTRHTPTLHQWLQQRAKWYPSQPHAIPIPYNPLHIESPPPVPLPENLWGESWGFTAISAYDFEQTLPYEPIPLRYLPPDRMPSRLGLASTTPIPGIVVDAGRQAMALGQWIQANHPAWLSYLRGEPDGLILEAGLCDRWVFTTFSDPDVATAGQRFEQRKRDSGGLHFLLVRPDNSGMTTTGLWLLQQPLG
;
A
#
# COMPACT_ATOMS: atom_id res chain seq x y z
N MET A 1 -0.44 9.22 -21.41
CA MET A 1 -0.57 10.17 -20.29
C MET A 1 0.53 9.84 -19.31
N THR A 2 1.37 10.81 -18.96
CA THR A 2 2.58 10.58 -18.16
C THR A 2 2.22 10.73 -16.69
N ARG A 3 2.51 9.71 -15.87
CA ARG A 3 2.38 9.79 -14.41
C ARG A 3 3.75 10.03 -13.81
N TRP A 4 3.81 10.88 -12.80
CA TRP A 4 5.04 11.05 -12.02
C TRP A 4 4.92 10.36 -10.68
N GLN A 5 6.05 9.98 -10.11
CA GLN A 5 6.19 9.44 -8.77
C GLN A 5 7.12 10.34 -7.97
N ALA A 6 6.75 10.68 -6.74
CA ALA A 6 7.51 11.60 -5.90
C ALA A 6 7.71 11.10 -4.46
N ASP A 7 8.83 11.49 -3.88
CA ASP A 7 9.11 11.38 -2.43
C ASP A 7 9.60 12.74 -1.90
N LEU A 8 9.32 12.99 -0.62
CA LEU A 8 9.88 14.09 0.15
C LEU A 8 10.32 13.54 1.51
N HIS A 9 11.62 13.42 1.70
CA HIS A 9 12.17 12.68 2.84
C HIS A 9 13.50 13.29 3.32
N ARG A 10 14.01 12.77 4.44
CA ARG A 10 15.34 13.10 4.95
C ARG A 10 16.35 12.04 4.50
N PRO A 11 17.22 12.31 3.51
CA PRO A 11 18.34 11.42 3.20
C PRO A 11 19.40 11.48 4.33
N PRO A 12 20.35 10.52 4.38
CA PRO A 12 21.46 10.54 5.33
C PRO A 12 22.54 11.55 4.88
N LEU A 13 22.14 12.80 4.70
CA LEU A 13 23.00 13.91 4.24
C LEU A 13 22.81 15.12 5.15
N ALA A 14 23.91 15.84 5.39
CA ALA A 14 23.91 17.13 6.05
C ALA A 14 24.33 18.25 5.09
N SER A 15 23.95 19.49 5.41
CA SER A 15 24.49 20.68 4.77
C SER A 15 25.98 20.84 5.11
N PRO A 16 26.71 21.74 4.43
CA PRO A 16 28.06 22.12 4.84
C PRO A 16 28.16 22.69 6.27
N SER A 17 27.05 23.23 6.80
CA SER A 17 26.94 23.70 8.19
C SER A 17 26.59 22.58 9.19
N GLY A 18 26.40 21.34 8.73
CA GLY A 18 26.08 20.18 9.57
C GLY A 18 24.59 19.98 9.86
N GLU A 19 23.71 20.76 9.25
CA GLU A 19 22.26 20.64 9.44
C GLU A 19 21.67 19.50 8.60
N PRO A 20 20.76 18.67 9.13
CA PRO A 20 20.10 17.63 8.33
C PRO A 20 19.36 18.20 7.12
N LEU A 21 19.55 17.57 5.96
CA LEU A 21 18.86 17.95 4.73
C LEU A 21 17.54 17.19 4.57
N TRP A 22 16.62 17.85 3.88
CA TRP A 22 15.50 17.21 3.21
C TRP A 22 15.77 17.15 1.71
N GLU A 23 15.12 16.21 1.05
CA GLU A 23 15.20 16.02 -0.38
C GLU A 23 13.83 15.75 -0.98
N ILE A 24 13.52 16.47 -2.05
CA ILE A 24 12.41 16.16 -2.94
C ILE A 24 12.94 15.42 -4.16
N LEU A 25 12.25 14.34 -4.54
CA LEU A 25 12.53 13.54 -5.71
C LEU A 25 11.27 13.44 -6.56
N LEU A 26 11.39 13.63 -7.87
CA LEU A 26 10.33 13.43 -8.84
C LEU A 26 10.88 12.62 -10.03
N CYS A 27 10.14 11.64 -10.50
CA CYS A 27 10.47 10.89 -11.72
C CYS A 27 9.22 10.52 -12.51
N SER A 28 9.34 10.37 -13.83
CA SER A 28 8.29 9.74 -14.64
C SER A 28 8.23 8.23 -14.38
N ASP A 29 7.07 7.60 -14.61
CA ASP A 29 6.89 6.16 -14.41
C ASP A 29 7.80 5.29 -15.31
N ASP A 30 8.19 5.79 -16.48
CA ASP A 30 9.19 5.18 -17.38
C ASP A 30 10.64 5.57 -17.08
N PHE A 31 10.88 6.44 -16.09
CA PHE A 31 12.18 7.01 -15.74
C PHE A 31 12.87 7.84 -16.84
N ALA A 32 12.16 8.22 -17.91
CA ALA A 32 12.69 9.13 -18.94
C ALA A 32 13.00 10.53 -18.39
N PHE A 33 12.36 10.91 -17.29
CA PHE A 33 12.62 12.13 -16.55
C PHE A 33 12.88 11.83 -15.06
N SER A 34 13.87 12.50 -14.48
CA SER A 34 14.11 12.52 -13.05
C SER A 34 14.61 13.90 -12.60
N TYR A 35 14.23 14.29 -11.38
CA TYR A 35 14.61 15.55 -10.77
C TYR A 35 14.74 15.40 -9.26
N GLY A 36 15.82 15.94 -8.70
CA GLY A 36 16.05 15.98 -7.27
C GLY A 36 16.54 17.35 -6.81
N ALA A 37 16.10 17.78 -5.63
CA ALA A 37 16.58 18.98 -4.99
C ALA A 37 16.61 18.82 -3.48
N THR A 38 17.60 19.43 -2.82
CA THR A 38 17.78 19.39 -1.37
C THR A 38 17.60 20.76 -0.74
N ALA A 39 17.17 20.78 0.52
CA ALA A 39 17.09 22.00 1.31
C ALA A 39 17.19 21.70 2.82
N PRO A 40 17.71 22.63 3.64
CA PRO A 40 17.59 22.55 5.09
C PRO A 40 16.13 22.55 5.52
N GLN A 41 15.81 21.92 6.65
CA GLN A 41 14.43 21.81 7.15
C GLN A 41 13.69 23.15 7.25
N ALA A 42 14.37 24.23 7.65
CA ALA A 42 13.78 25.56 7.77
C ALA A 42 13.23 26.12 6.45
N ALA A 43 13.76 25.67 5.31
CA ALA A 43 13.32 26.10 3.98
C ALA A 43 12.20 25.23 3.40
N VAL A 44 11.98 24.02 3.93
CA VAL A 44 11.04 23.03 3.37
C VAL A 44 9.62 23.38 3.80
N ASN A 45 8.89 24.05 2.91
CA ASN A 45 7.50 24.44 3.10
C ASN A 45 6.74 24.40 1.77
N LYS A 46 5.44 24.77 1.78
CA LYS A 46 4.57 24.79 0.59
C LYS A 46 5.21 25.54 -0.59
N ALA A 47 5.78 26.72 -0.32
CA ALA A 47 6.35 27.57 -1.36
C ALA A 47 7.59 26.92 -2.00
N TRP A 48 8.47 26.34 -1.18
CA TRP A 48 9.65 25.63 -1.69
C TRP A 48 9.26 24.40 -2.53
N VAL A 49 8.31 23.58 -2.06
CA VAL A 49 7.82 22.43 -2.83
C VAL A 49 7.21 22.87 -4.16
N SER A 50 6.33 23.88 -4.14
CA SER A 50 5.71 24.41 -5.36
C SER A 50 6.76 24.88 -6.37
N GLU A 51 7.81 25.57 -5.89
CA GLU A 51 8.91 26.02 -6.73
C GLU A 51 9.72 24.86 -7.31
N GLN A 52 10.07 23.85 -6.51
CA GLN A 52 10.81 22.68 -7.00
C GLN A 52 9.99 21.92 -8.06
N VAL A 53 8.67 21.78 -7.86
CA VAL A 53 7.80 21.14 -8.85
C VAL A 53 7.73 21.98 -10.14
N LYS A 54 7.60 23.31 -10.06
CA LYS A 54 7.66 24.19 -11.25
C LYS A 54 8.96 24.05 -12.03
N ILE A 55 10.09 23.98 -11.33
CA ILE A 55 11.39 23.76 -11.96
C ILE A 55 11.42 22.39 -12.65
N ALA A 56 10.92 21.34 -11.99
CA ALA A 56 10.83 20.01 -12.57
C ALA A 56 9.96 19.99 -13.85
N LEU A 57 8.77 20.60 -13.82
CA LEU A 57 7.88 20.72 -14.97
C LEU A 57 8.56 21.43 -16.16
N LYS A 58 9.24 22.55 -15.88
CA LYS A 58 9.98 23.29 -16.91
C LYS A 58 11.12 22.46 -17.51
N LYS A 59 11.83 21.67 -16.71
CA LYS A 59 12.91 20.79 -17.17
C LYS A 59 12.39 19.60 -17.97
N ALA A 60 11.26 19.02 -17.58
CA ALA A 60 10.64 17.92 -18.30
C ALA A 60 10.02 18.37 -19.63
N GLY A 61 9.57 19.62 -19.72
CA GLY A 61 8.83 20.13 -20.88
C GLY A 61 7.41 19.56 -20.99
N THR A 62 6.94 18.84 -19.96
CA THR A 62 5.63 18.18 -19.92
C THR A 62 5.03 18.28 -18.53
N THR A 63 3.71 18.35 -18.45
CA THR A 63 2.96 18.28 -17.19
C THR A 63 2.38 16.87 -17.01
N PRO A 64 2.61 16.19 -15.87
CA PRO A 64 2.00 14.90 -15.62
C PRO A 64 0.50 15.04 -15.34
N GLU A 65 -0.25 13.97 -15.55
CA GLU A 65 -1.67 13.92 -15.18
C GLU A 65 -1.85 13.97 -13.66
N LYS A 66 -0.95 13.32 -12.94
CA LYS A 66 -0.92 13.24 -11.47
C LYS A 66 0.48 12.90 -10.97
N ILE A 67 0.73 13.20 -9.70
CA ILE A 67 1.94 12.81 -8.97
C ILE A 67 1.56 11.77 -7.91
N GLN A 68 2.16 10.59 -7.98
CA GLN A 68 1.95 9.48 -7.07
C GLN A 68 2.94 9.53 -5.90
N VAL A 69 2.45 9.36 -4.68
CA VAL A 69 3.25 9.45 -3.44
C VAL A 69 2.97 8.25 -2.56
N PHE A 70 4.02 7.56 -2.11
CA PHE A 70 3.89 6.40 -1.23
C PHE A 70 4.15 6.70 0.25
N ARG A 71 4.84 7.81 0.56
CA ARG A 71 5.23 8.16 1.92
C ARG A 71 4.15 9.01 2.60
N PRO A 72 3.56 8.56 3.73
CA PRO A 72 2.55 9.34 4.46
C PRO A 72 3.05 10.73 4.88
N GLN A 73 4.30 10.81 5.37
CA GLN A 73 4.88 12.07 5.84
C GLN A 73 5.07 13.10 4.71
N ALA A 74 5.16 12.66 3.45
CA ALA A 74 5.32 13.53 2.29
C ALA A 74 3.99 14.03 1.72
N LEU A 75 2.91 13.25 1.90
CA LEU A 75 1.63 13.43 1.20
C LEU A 75 1.05 14.84 1.38
N SER A 76 0.85 15.27 2.63
CA SER A 76 0.20 16.56 2.92
C SER A 76 0.95 17.74 2.28
N LEU A 77 2.28 17.77 2.43
CA LEU A 77 3.09 18.88 1.93
C LEU A 77 3.19 18.89 0.40
N LEU A 78 3.27 17.72 -0.24
CA LEU A 78 3.25 17.59 -1.69
C LEU A 78 1.88 17.99 -2.27
N THR A 79 0.78 17.54 -1.67
CA THR A 79 -0.58 17.92 -2.07
C THR A 79 -0.74 19.42 -2.05
N VAL A 80 -0.45 20.05 -0.91
CA VAL A 80 -0.62 21.50 -0.74
C VAL A 80 0.37 22.29 -1.63
N GLY A 81 1.58 21.77 -1.87
CA GLY A 81 2.56 22.37 -2.79
C GLY A 81 2.16 22.31 -4.26
N CYS A 82 1.38 21.31 -4.66
CA CYS A 82 0.93 21.10 -6.05
C CYS A 82 -0.43 21.75 -6.36
N GLU A 83 -1.21 22.18 -5.36
CA GLU A 83 -2.53 22.82 -5.55
C GLU A 83 -2.52 23.95 -6.58
N LEU A 84 -1.59 24.90 -6.46
CA LEU A 84 -1.49 26.06 -7.37
C LEU A 84 -1.00 25.70 -8.77
N LEU A 85 -0.52 24.47 -8.95
CA LEU A 85 -0.09 23.93 -10.24
C LEU A 85 -1.19 23.11 -10.91
N GLU A 86 -2.34 22.94 -10.23
CA GLU A 86 -3.48 22.14 -10.70
C GLU A 86 -3.10 20.68 -10.99
N ILE A 87 -2.08 20.15 -10.29
CA ILE A 87 -1.66 18.75 -10.40
C ILE A 87 -2.17 17.98 -9.20
N ALA A 88 -2.98 16.96 -9.45
CA ALA A 88 -3.46 16.07 -8.41
C ALA A 88 -2.32 15.23 -7.83
N VAL A 89 -2.29 15.13 -6.50
CA VAL A 89 -1.38 14.21 -5.78
C VAL A 89 -2.18 12.99 -5.33
N GLU A 90 -1.76 11.82 -5.77
CA GLU A 90 -2.42 10.53 -5.53
C GLU A 90 -1.62 9.71 -4.51
N PRO A 91 -2.18 9.40 -3.34
CA PRO A 91 -1.54 8.46 -2.42
C PRO A 91 -1.61 7.04 -3.00
N THR A 92 -0.47 6.36 -3.10
CA THR A 92 -0.41 4.96 -3.52
C THR A 92 0.83 4.27 -3.00
N ARG A 93 0.69 3.01 -2.56
CA ARG A 93 1.83 2.16 -2.19
C ARG A 93 2.62 1.64 -3.40
N HIS A 94 2.12 1.85 -4.62
CA HIS A 94 2.70 1.32 -5.85
C HIS A 94 3.43 2.41 -6.66
N THR A 95 4.67 2.68 -6.28
CA THR A 95 5.59 3.59 -6.99
C THR A 95 6.89 2.87 -7.36
N PRO A 96 6.84 1.85 -8.25
CA PRO A 96 7.97 0.95 -8.49
C PRO A 96 9.24 1.64 -9.01
N THR A 97 9.09 2.62 -9.91
CA THR A 97 10.20 3.36 -10.51
C THR A 97 10.92 4.21 -9.47
N LEU A 98 10.16 4.93 -8.64
CA LEU A 98 10.68 5.68 -7.51
C LEU A 98 11.32 4.76 -6.47
N HIS A 99 10.73 3.60 -6.18
CA HIS A 99 11.33 2.64 -5.23
C HIS A 99 12.71 2.16 -5.69
N GLN A 100 12.84 1.81 -6.98
CA GLN A 100 14.13 1.45 -7.56
C GLN A 100 15.12 2.60 -7.50
N TRP A 101 14.68 3.81 -7.83
CA TRP A 101 15.54 4.99 -7.77
C TRP A 101 16.00 5.30 -6.35
N LEU A 102 15.10 5.25 -5.36
CA LEU A 102 15.39 5.42 -3.95
C LEU A 102 16.43 4.40 -3.43
N GLN A 103 16.34 3.14 -3.87
CA GLN A 103 17.35 2.13 -3.55
C GLN A 103 18.71 2.44 -4.18
N GLN A 104 18.73 2.96 -5.41
CA GLN A 104 19.98 3.42 -6.04
C GLN A 104 20.56 4.63 -5.30
N ARG A 105 19.72 5.60 -4.91
CA ARG A 105 20.12 6.76 -4.12
C ARG A 105 20.71 6.37 -2.77
N ALA A 106 20.11 5.38 -2.08
CA ALA A 106 20.64 4.87 -0.82
C ALA A 106 22.08 4.34 -0.93
N LYS A 107 22.44 3.71 -2.06
CA LYS A 107 23.82 3.27 -2.35
C LYS A 107 24.74 4.43 -2.73
N TRP A 108 24.18 5.50 -3.28
CA TRP A 108 24.90 6.68 -3.72
C TRP A 108 25.20 7.65 -2.58
N TYR A 109 24.30 7.84 -1.60
CA TYR A 109 24.49 8.82 -0.51
C TYR A 109 25.82 8.69 0.25
N PRO A 110 26.35 7.49 0.56
CA PRO A 110 27.64 7.36 1.25
C PRO A 110 28.83 7.95 0.47
N SER A 111 28.70 8.15 -0.84
CA SER A 111 29.74 8.77 -1.68
C SER A 111 29.70 10.30 -1.66
N GLN A 112 28.69 10.91 -1.02
CA GLN A 112 28.47 12.33 -1.06
C GLN A 112 29.24 13.08 0.03
N PRO A 113 29.62 14.35 -0.23
CA PRO A 113 30.10 15.24 0.83
C PRO A 113 29.06 15.33 1.95
N HIS A 114 29.52 15.35 3.20
CA HIS A 114 28.66 15.47 4.39
C HIS A 114 27.63 14.34 4.54
N ALA A 115 27.93 13.15 4.00
CA ALA A 115 27.16 11.95 4.27
C ALA A 115 27.20 11.60 5.76
N ILE A 116 26.05 11.22 6.31
CA ILE A 116 25.88 10.81 7.70
C ILE A 116 25.97 9.28 7.72
N PRO A 117 26.97 8.68 8.41
CA PRO A 117 27.19 7.23 8.39
C PRO A 117 26.19 6.50 9.31
N ILE A 118 24.93 6.42 8.87
CA ILE A 118 23.85 5.73 9.57
C ILE A 118 23.25 4.62 8.69
N PRO A 119 22.73 3.54 9.29
CA PRO A 119 21.86 2.61 8.57
C PRO A 119 20.67 3.36 7.99
N TYR A 120 20.43 3.17 6.69
CA TYR A 120 19.39 3.92 5.98
C TYR A 120 18.61 2.97 5.07
N ASN A 121 17.31 2.82 5.36
CA ASN A 121 16.35 2.11 4.52
C ASN A 121 15.45 3.14 3.81
N PRO A 122 15.63 3.38 2.50
CA PRO A 122 14.91 4.43 1.80
C PRO A 122 13.41 4.14 1.67
N LEU A 123 13.00 2.88 1.73
CA LEU A 123 11.60 2.47 1.56
C LEU A 123 10.89 2.27 2.91
N HIS A 124 11.56 2.54 4.02
CA HIS A 124 10.96 2.41 5.34
C HIS A 124 9.78 3.39 5.49
N ILE A 125 8.62 2.85 5.84
CA ILE A 125 7.44 3.58 6.29
C ILE A 125 7.21 3.20 7.75
N GLU A 126 6.95 4.18 8.60
CA GLU A 126 6.58 3.93 9.99
C GLU A 126 5.26 3.16 10.04
N SER A 127 5.25 2.06 10.80
CA SER A 127 4.05 1.25 11.03
C SER A 127 3.43 1.64 12.37
N PRO A 128 2.38 2.47 12.41
CA PRO A 128 1.71 2.82 13.66
C PRO A 128 1.10 1.57 14.32
N PRO A 129 0.82 1.58 15.64
CA PRO A 129 0.05 0.51 16.27
C PRO A 129 -1.31 0.34 15.57
N PRO A 130 -1.78 -0.92 15.37
CA PRO A 130 -3.07 -1.14 14.75
C PRO A 130 -4.20 -0.68 15.68
N VAL A 131 -5.25 -0.10 15.11
CA VAL A 131 -6.43 0.38 15.83
C VAL A 131 -7.62 -0.57 15.61
N PRO A 132 -8.52 -0.76 16.58
CA PRO A 132 -9.65 -1.66 16.41
C PRO A 132 -10.62 -1.18 15.30
N LEU A 133 -11.17 -2.13 14.55
CA LEU A 133 -12.28 -1.86 13.64
C LEU A 133 -13.48 -1.29 14.44
N PRO A 134 -14.18 -0.25 13.95
CA PRO A 134 -15.41 0.23 14.58
C PRO A 134 -16.41 -0.90 14.84
N GLU A 135 -16.96 -0.96 16.06
CA GLU A 135 -17.85 -2.05 16.51
C GLU A 135 -19.09 -2.22 15.63
N ASN A 136 -19.60 -1.11 15.06
CA ASN A 136 -20.74 -1.13 14.16
C ASN A 136 -20.45 -1.79 12.80
N LEU A 137 -19.20 -2.14 12.51
CA LEU A 137 -18.77 -2.82 11.29
C LEU A 137 -18.38 -4.29 11.54
N TRP A 138 -18.46 -4.77 12.79
CA TRP A 138 -18.10 -6.14 13.12
C TRP A 138 -19.04 -7.13 12.42
N GLY A 139 -18.44 -8.18 11.85
CA GLY A 139 -19.20 -9.30 11.30
C GLY A 139 -19.71 -10.23 12.40
N GLU A 140 -20.67 -11.09 12.04
CA GLU A 140 -21.22 -12.11 12.95
C GLU A 140 -20.24 -13.28 13.12
N SER A 141 -19.58 -13.67 12.02
CA SER A 141 -18.51 -14.66 12.04
C SER A 141 -17.52 -14.43 10.90
N TRP A 142 -16.35 -15.04 11.01
CA TRP A 142 -15.32 -14.99 9.99
C TRP A 142 -14.49 -16.28 10.01
N GLY A 143 -13.73 -16.53 8.94
CA GLY A 143 -12.82 -17.67 8.89
C GLY A 143 -11.79 -17.59 7.77
N PHE A 144 -10.73 -18.38 7.92
CA PHE A 144 -9.74 -18.59 6.87
C PHE A 144 -10.23 -19.64 5.87
N THR A 145 -10.00 -19.40 4.59
CA THR A 145 -10.28 -20.32 3.49
C THR A 145 -9.11 -20.37 2.52
N ALA A 146 -9.16 -21.30 1.56
CA ALA A 146 -8.33 -21.24 0.37
C ALA A 146 -9.06 -21.90 -0.79
N ILE A 147 -8.91 -21.33 -1.98
CA ILE A 147 -9.40 -21.92 -3.23
C ILE A 147 -8.24 -21.98 -4.23
N SER A 148 -8.29 -22.89 -5.21
CA SER A 148 -7.22 -22.97 -6.19
C SER A 148 -7.15 -21.70 -7.05
N ALA A 149 -5.98 -21.39 -7.60
CA ALA A 149 -5.80 -20.27 -8.54
C ALA A 149 -6.77 -20.36 -9.72
N TYR A 150 -6.99 -21.58 -10.23
CA TYR A 150 -7.97 -21.84 -11.28
C TYR A 150 -9.40 -21.53 -10.82
N ASP A 151 -9.83 -22.10 -9.69
CA ASP A 151 -11.20 -21.88 -9.21
C ASP A 151 -11.43 -20.40 -8.91
N PHE A 152 -10.47 -19.71 -8.31
CA PHE A 152 -10.54 -18.27 -8.09
C PHE A 152 -10.84 -17.53 -9.40
N GLU A 153 -10.02 -17.72 -10.44
CA GLU A 153 -10.17 -16.99 -11.70
C GLU A 153 -11.45 -17.34 -12.47
N GLN A 154 -11.94 -18.57 -12.35
CA GLN A 154 -13.10 -19.05 -13.10
C GLN A 154 -14.44 -18.76 -12.43
N THR A 155 -14.45 -18.45 -11.12
CA THR A 155 -15.70 -18.29 -10.35
C THR A 155 -15.90 -16.86 -9.86
N LEU A 156 -15.10 -16.43 -8.88
CA LEU A 156 -15.32 -15.20 -8.12
C LEU A 156 -15.38 -13.91 -8.98
N PRO A 157 -14.53 -13.70 -10.01
CA PRO A 157 -14.60 -12.51 -10.85
C PRO A 157 -15.90 -12.33 -11.63
N TYR A 158 -16.61 -13.44 -11.90
CA TYR A 158 -17.83 -13.44 -12.70
C TYR A 158 -19.11 -13.42 -11.86
N GLU A 159 -19.00 -13.57 -10.55
CA GLU A 159 -20.13 -13.39 -9.65
C GLU A 159 -20.62 -11.94 -9.65
N PRO A 160 -21.93 -11.70 -9.50
CA PRO A 160 -22.50 -10.36 -9.42
C PRO A 160 -22.23 -9.72 -8.04
N ILE A 161 -20.97 -9.39 -7.78
CA ILE A 161 -20.49 -8.82 -6.51
C ILE A 161 -20.53 -7.28 -6.60
N PRO A 162 -21.33 -6.59 -5.76
CA PRO A 162 -21.49 -5.14 -5.83
C PRO A 162 -20.20 -4.34 -5.61
N LEU A 163 -19.39 -4.75 -4.64
CA LEU A 163 -18.14 -4.08 -4.28
C LEU A 163 -16.96 -4.98 -4.65
N ARG A 164 -16.14 -4.55 -5.61
CA ARG A 164 -15.01 -5.36 -6.05
C ARG A 164 -13.76 -4.55 -6.33
N TYR A 165 -12.63 -5.13 -5.94
CA TYR A 165 -11.30 -4.67 -6.31
C TYR A 165 -10.49 -5.88 -6.81
N LEU A 166 -10.42 -6.02 -8.14
CA LEU A 166 -9.72 -7.10 -8.83
C LEU A 166 -8.75 -6.52 -9.86
N PRO A 167 -7.57 -6.03 -9.44
CA PRO A 167 -6.58 -5.50 -10.36
C PRO A 167 -6.16 -6.57 -11.39
N PRO A 168 -6.28 -6.31 -12.70
CA PRO A 168 -6.00 -7.32 -13.72
C PRO A 168 -4.57 -7.88 -13.66
N ASP A 169 -3.60 -7.07 -13.25
CA ASP A 169 -2.19 -7.40 -13.06
C ASP A 169 -1.94 -8.36 -11.88
N ARG A 170 -2.88 -8.46 -10.95
CA ARG A 170 -2.80 -9.36 -9.78
C ARG A 170 -3.52 -10.69 -9.98
N MET A 171 -4.14 -10.91 -11.13
CA MET A 171 -4.83 -12.17 -11.42
C MET A 171 -3.82 -13.34 -11.36
N PRO A 172 -4.17 -14.49 -10.75
CA PRO A 172 -3.26 -15.62 -10.59
C PRO A 172 -2.46 -16.01 -11.85
N SER A 173 -3.10 -16.04 -13.01
CA SER A 173 -2.49 -16.34 -14.31
C SER A 173 -1.48 -15.28 -14.76
N ARG A 174 -1.72 -14.00 -14.44
CA ARG A 174 -0.80 -12.89 -14.74
C ARG A 174 0.44 -12.91 -13.85
N LEU A 175 0.29 -13.43 -12.64
CA LEU A 175 1.41 -13.68 -11.72
C LEU A 175 2.15 -14.99 -12.01
N GLY A 176 1.71 -15.78 -12.99
CA GLY A 176 2.34 -17.06 -13.34
C GLY A 176 2.13 -18.16 -12.30
N LEU A 177 1.08 -18.08 -11.49
CA LEU A 177 0.76 -19.12 -10.51
C LEU A 177 0.23 -20.38 -11.21
N ALA A 178 0.64 -21.56 -10.72
CA ALA A 178 0.06 -22.83 -11.18
C ALA A 178 -1.43 -22.89 -10.83
N SER A 179 -2.23 -23.53 -11.69
CA SER A 179 -3.69 -23.64 -11.52
C SER A 179 -4.11 -24.25 -10.18
N THR A 180 -3.30 -25.15 -9.64
CA THR A 180 -3.54 -25.83 -8.35
C THR A 180 -3.02 -25.05 -7.15
N THR A 181 -2.30 -23.94 -7.34
CA THR A 181 -1.77 -23.15 -6.22
C THR A 181 -2.93 -22.62 -5.38
N PRO A 182 -2.96 -22.91 -4.06
CA PRO A 182 -4.03 -22.42 -3.20
C PRO A 182 -3.86 -20.91 -2.98
N ILE A 183 -4.86 -20.13 -3.37
CA ILE A 183 -4.98 -18.72 -3.01
C ILE A 183 -5.70 -18.67 -1.66
N PRO A 184 -5.02 -18.27 -0.57
CA PRO A 184 -5.65 -18.15 0.72
C PRO A 184 -6.59 -16.94 0.74
N GLY A 185 -7.63 -17.02 1.57
CA GLY A 185 -8.56 -15.92 1.75
C GLY A 185 -9.16 -15.87 3.13
N ILE A 186 -9.81 -14.76 3.41
CA ILE A 186 -10.60 -14.53 4.61
C ILE A 186 -12.04 -14.28 4.18
N VAL A 187 -12.97 -14.98 4.80
CA VAL A 187 -14.41 -14.80 4.58
C VAL A 187 -15.01 -14.20 5.85
N VAL A 188 -15.83 -13.19 5.67
CA VAL A 188 -16.57 -12.53 6.75
C VAL A 188 -18.04 -12.62 6.44
N ASP A 189 -18.79 -13.30 7.31
CA ASP A 189 -20.23 -13.34 7.28
C ASP A 189 -20.73 -12.23 8.22
N ALA A 190 -21.11 -11.10 7.63
CA ALA A 190 -21.33 -9.84 8.32
C ALA A 190 -22.81 -9.47 8.53
N GLY A 191 -23.73 -10.40 8.25
CA GLY A 191 -25.16 -10.22 8.46
C GLY A 191 -25.66 -8.94 7.81
N ARG A 192 -26.39 -8.15 8.61
CA ARG A 192 -26.92 -6.84 8.20
C ARG A 192 -25.84 -5.78 7.95
N GLN A 193 -24.63 -5.97 8.48
CA GLN A 193 -23.52 -5.03 8.33
C GLN A 193 -22.68 -5.27 7.07
N ALA A 194 -22.94 -6.33 6.28
CA ALA A 194 -22.10 -6.69 5.13
C ALA A 194 -21.87 -5.53 4.14
N MET A 195 -22.91 -4.75 3.84
CA MET A 195 -22.78 -3.60 2.93
C MET A 195 -21.98 -2.46 3.58
N ALA A 196 -22.23 -2.14 4.85
CA ALA A 196 -21.52 -1.09 5.57
C ALA A 196 -20.03 -1.43 5.73
N LEU A 197 -19.72 -2.67 6.13
CA LEU A 197 -18.36 -3.19 6.22
C LEU A 197 -17.66 -3.14 4.86
N GLY A 198 -18.33 -3.60 3.79
CA GLY A 198 -17.74 -3.59 2.45
C GLY A 198 -17.45 -2.18 1.93
N GLN A 199 -18.37 -1.23 2.14
CA GLN A 199 -18.14 0.18 1.77
C GLN A 199 -16.99 0.79 2.55
N TRP A 200 -16.92 0.50 3.86
CA TRP A 200 -15.82 0.98 4.69
C TRP A 200 -14.47 0.40 4.24
N ILE A 201 -14.40 -0.91 3.95
CA ILE A 201 -13.18 -1.53 3.42
C ILE A 201 -12.77 -0.83 2.12
N GLN A 202 -13.68 -0.69 1.16
CA GLN A 202 -13.42 -0.06 -0.12
C GLN A 202 -12.91 1.39 0.02
N ALA A 203 -13.51 2.17 0.91
CA ALA A 203 -13.15 3.57 1.16
C ALA A 203 -11.77 3.73 1.83
N ASN A 204 -11.32 2.73 2.60
CA ASN A 204 -10.02 2.76 3.26
C ASN A 204 -8.89 2.22 2.39
N HIS A 205 -9.16 1.81 1.15
CA HIS A 205 -8.16 1.29 0.20
C HIS A 205 -7.35 0.11 0.79
N PRO A 206 -7.93 -1.10 0.86
CA PRO A 206 -7.29 -2.24 1.50
C PRO A 206 -6.04 -2.64 0.72
N ALA A 207 -4.94 -2.83 1.44
CA ALA A 207 -3.65 -3.20 0.87
C ALA A 207 -3.42 -4.70 0.99
N TRP A 208 -3.42 -5.22 2.22
CA TRP A 208 -3.31 -6.66 2.51
C TRP A 208 -3.77 -7.00 3.93
N LEU A 209 -4.02 -8.29 4.16
CA LEU A 209 -4.31 -8.87 5.47
C LEU A 209 -3.09 -9.65 5.98
N SER A 210 -2.80 -9.51 7.27
CA SER A 210 -1.70 -10.21 7.94
C SER A 210 -2.16 -10.84 9.25
N TYR A 211 -1.82 -12.10 9.46
CA TYR A 211 -1.89 -12.72 10.78
C TYR A 211 -0.71 -12.27 11.63
N LEU A 212 -1.01 -11.78 12.84
CA LEU A 212 -0.05 -11.37 13.84
C LEU A 212 -0.22 -12.25 15.08
N ARG A 213 0.84 -12.95 15.46
CA ARG A 213 0.87 -13.68 16.73
C ARG A 213 0.89 -12.72 17.90
N GLY A 214 0.11 -13.02 18.94
CA GLY A 214 0.01 -12.19 20.14
C GLY A 214 -0.77 -12.86 21.25
N GLU A 215 -1.08 -12.09 22.29
CA GLU A 215 -1.98 -12.49 23.39
C GLU A 215 -3.06 -11.40 23.55
N PRO A 216 -4.20 -11.50 22.84
CA PRO A 216 -4.61 -12.54 21.86
C PRO A 216 -3.92 -12.41 20.48
N ASP A 217 -4.03 -13.46 19.66
CA ASP A 217 -3.67 -13.39 18.23
C ASP A 217 -4.59 -12.40 17.50
N GLY A 218 -4.12 -11.87 16.37
CA GLY A 218 -4.85 -10.86 15.60
C GLY A 218 -4.74 -11.02 14.10
N LEU A 219 -5.80 -10.62 13.40
CA LEU A 219 -5.79 -10.39 11.97
C LEU A 219 -5.78 -8.88 11.71
N ILE A 220 -4.75 -8.39 11.02
CA ILE A 220 -4.54 -6.97 10.75
C ILE A 220 -4.81 -6.67 9.29
N LEU A 221 -5.68 -5.70 9.02
CA LEU A 221 -5.88 -5.11 7.70
C LEU A 221 -4.98 -3.88 7.56
N GLU A 222 -4.02 -3.97 6.65
CA GLU A 222 -3.22 -2.83 6.19
C GLU A 222 -3.99 -2.10 5.09
N ALA A 223 -4.06 -0.77 5.18
CA ALA A 223 -4.88 0.05 4.30
C ALA A 223 -4.20 1.40 4.01
N GLY A 224 -4.70 2.16 3.04
CA GLY A 224 -4.15 3.47 2.68
C GLY A 224 -2.64 3.43 2.41
N LEU A 225 -1.88 4.37 2.98
CA LEU A 225 -0.41 4.37 2.92
C LEU A 225 0.26 3.66 4.12
N CYS A 226 -0.32 3.76 5.31
CA CYS A 226 0.22 3.17 6.54
C CYS A 226 -0.85 2.84 7.59
N ASP A 227 -2.13 2.87 7.23
CA ASP A 227 -3.21 2.63 8.18
C ASP A 227 -3.30 1.14 8.51
N ARG A 228 -3.55 0.83 9.79
CA ARG A 228 -3.54 -0.54 10.30
C ARG A 228 -4.74 -0.76 11.20
N TRP A 229 -5.56 -1.73 10.84
CA TRP A 229 -6.79 -2.04 11.56
C TRP A 229 -6.74 -3.44 12.12
N VAL A 230 -6.99 -3.60 13.42
CA VAL A 230 -7.28 -4.91 14.01
C VAL A 230 -8.66 -5.32 13.51
N PHE A 231 -8.67 -6.21 12.53
CA PHE A 231 -9.88 -6.69 11.89
C PHE A 231 -10.64 -7.65 12.81
N THR A 232 -9.90 -8.49 13.55
CA THR A 232 -10.43 -9.39 14.59
C THR A 232 -9.29 -9.92 15.44
N THR A 233 -9.60 -10.35 16.67
CA THR A 233 -8.68 -11.03 17.59
C THR A 233 -9.25 -12.37 18.01
N PHE A 234 -8.37 -13.32 18.33
CA PHE A 234 -8.76 -14.68 18.71
C PHE A 234 -7.69 -15.33 19.58
N SER A 235 -8.10 -16.27 20.44
CA SER A 235 -7.20 -17.06 21.28
C SER A 235 -7.33 -18.57 21.05
N ASP A 236 -8.20 -18.95 20.10
CA ASP A 236 -8.44 -20.35 19.75
C ASP A 236 -7.21 -20.96 19.05
N PRO A 237 -6.60 -22.03 19.57
CA PRO A 237 -5.43 -22.68 18.98
C PRO A 237 -5.65 -23.21 17.55
N ASP A 238 -6.87 -23.65 17.22
CA ASP A 238 -7.22 -24.14 15.89
C ASP A 238 -7.26 -22.97 14.89
N VAL A 239 -7.80 -21.83 15.32
CA VAL A 239 -7.81 -20.59 14.52
C VAL A 239 -6.39 -20.06 14.33
N ALA A 240 -5.54 -20.12 15.37
CA ALA A 240 -4.12 -19.78 15.27
C ALA A 240 -3.38 -20.68 14.27
N THR A 241 -3.67 -21.98 14.27
CA THR A 241 -3.13 -22.93 13.30
C THR A 241 -3.60 -22.60 11.88
N ALA A 242 -4.87 -22.22 11.70
CA ALA A 242 -5.39 -21.78 10.41
C ALA A 242 -4.75 -20.48 9.92
N GLY A 243 -4.50 -19.50 10.81
CA GLY A 243 -3.80 -18.26 10.50
C GLY A 243 -2.36 -18.49 10.03
N GLN A 244 -1.65 -19.44 10.62
CA GLN A 244 -0.32 -19.83 10.17
C GLN A 244 -0.33 -20.48 8.78
N ARG A 245 -1.34 -21.32 8.50
CA ARG A 245 -1.53 -21.89 7.15
C ARG A 245 -1.88 -20.82 6.14
N PHE A 246 -2.67 -19.81 6.52
CA PHE A 246 -2.97 -18.64 5.69
C PHE A 246 -1.67 -17.92 5.30
N GLU A 247 -0.80 -17.60 6.26
CA GLU A 247 0.49 -16.94 5.98
C GLU A 247 1.46 -17.80 5.16
N GLN A 248 1.43 -19.12 5.34
CA GLN A 248 2.23 -20.03 4.50
C GLN A 248 1.74 -20.00 3.05
N ARG A 249 0.45 -20.22 2.83
CA ARG A 249 -0.14 -20.18 1.48
C ARG A 249 0.04 -18.82 0.84
N LYS A 250 -0.03 -17.73 1.62
CA LYS A 250 0.16 -16.37 1.13
C LYS A 250 1.58 -16.17 0.62
N ARG A 251 2.59 -16.77 1.26
CA ARG A 251 3.97 -16.78 0.73
C ARG A 251 4.08 -17.63 -0.54
N ASP A 252 3.47 -18.82 -0.54
CA ASP A 252 3.50 -19.73 -1.68
C ASP A 252 2.78 -19.17 -2.93
N SER A 253 1.81 -18.27 -2.74
CA SER A 253 1.09 -17.55 -3.80
C SER A 253 1.70 -16.20 -4.17
N GLY A 254 2.93 -15.89 -3.73
CA GLY A 254 3.58 -14.62 -4.07
C GLY A 254 2.97 -13.39 -3.37
N GLY A 255 2.40 -13.59 -2.19
CA GLY A 255 1.69 -12.56 -1.41
C GLY A 255 0.19 -12.45 -1.73
N LEU A 256 -0.29 -13.14 -2.77
CA LEU A 256 -1.66 -13.02 -3.28
C LEU A 256 -2.65 -13.70 -2.33
N HIS A 257 -3.72 -12.99 -1.97
CA HIS A 257 -4.80 -13.49 -1.13
C HIS A 257 -6.07 -12.68 -1.39
N PHE A 258 -7.20 -13.12 -0.85
CA PHE A 258 -8.47 -12.40 -1.02
C PHE A 258 -9.22 -12.17 0.29
N LEU A 259 -10.07 -11.14 0.27
CA LEU A 259 -11.07 -10.88 1.30
C LEU A 259 -12.46 -10.97 0.67
N LEU A 260 -13.34 -11.76 1.28
CA LEU A 260 -14.72 -11.93 0.89
C LEU A 260 -15.63 -11.45 2.02
N VAL A 261 -16.58 -10.57 1.71
CA VAL A 261 -17.61 -10.13 2.66
C VAL A 261 -18.97 -10.55 2.12
N ARG A 262 -19.75 -11.23 2.95
CA ARG A 262 -21.07 -11.77 2.60
C ARG A 262 -22.08 -11.47 3.72
N PRO A 263 -23.38 -11.46 3.43
CA PRO A 263 -24.40 -11.38 4.46
C PRO A 263 -24.43 -12.63 5.34
N ASP A 264 -24.29 -13.82 4.75
CA ASP A 264 -24.35 -15.09 5.46
C ASP A 264 -23.56 -16.19 4.72
N ASN A 265 -23.57 -17.39 5.29
CA ASN A 265 -22.90 -18.57 4.75
C ASN A 265 -23.75 -19.36 3.73
N SER A 266 -24.89 -18.83 3.25
CA SER A 266 -25.76 -19.52 2.29
C SER A 266 -25.06 -19.80 0.96
N GLY A 267 -23.97 -19.08 0.66
CA GLY A 267 -23.28 -19.15 -0.63
C GLY A 267 -24.07 -18.52 -1.77
N MET A 268 -25.21 -17.89 -1.50
CA MET A 268 -26.08 -17.30 -2.52
C MET A 268 -25.70 -15.87 -2.87
N THR A 269 -25.15 -15.12 -1.92
CA THR A 269 -24.89 -13.69 -2.09
C THR A 269 -23.53 -13.29 -1.54
N THR A 270 -22.80 -12.52 -2.33
CA THR A 270 -21.52 -11.92 -1.97
C THR A 270 -21.64 -10.41 -2.08
N THR A 271 -21.25 -9.70 -1.02
CA THR A 271 -21.32 -8.23 -0.96
C THR A 271 -20.04 -7.59 -1.46
N GLY A 272 -18.90 -8.16 -1.10
CA GLY A 272 -17.58 -7.58 -1.37
C GLY A 272 -16.52 -8.61 -1.68
N LEU A 273 -15.64 -8.29 -2.62
CA LEU A 273 -14.46 -9.08 -2.97
C LEU A 273 -13.25 -8.20 -3.26
N TRP A 274 -12.15 -8.43 -2.54
CA TRP A 274 -10.88 -7.74 -2.79
C TRP A 274 -9.76 -8.76 -3.03
N LEU A 275 -9.07 -8.63 -4.16
CA LEU A 275 -7.84 -9.36 -4.46
C LEU A 275 -6.65 -8.50 -4.05
N LEU A 276 -5.94 -8.96 -3.03
CA LEU A 276 -4.91 -8.23 -2.32
C LEU A 276 -3.56 -8.93 -2.50
N GLN A 277 -2.49 -8.16 -2.45
CA GLN A 277 -1.14 -8.71 -2.56
C GLN A 277 -0.21 -7.99 -1.60
N GLN A 278 0.39 -8.75 -0.69
CA GLN A 278 1.46 -8.23 0.15
C GLN A 278 2.78 -8.34 -0.62
N PRO A 279 3.58 -7.26 -0.74
CA PRO A 279 4.93 -7.37 -1.27
C PRO A 279 5.76 -8.35 -0.44
N LEU A 280 6.44 -9.28 -1.11
CA LEU A 280 7.42 -10.13 -0.44
C LEU A 280 8.63 -9.26 -0.08
N GLY A 281 8.96 -9.22 1.22
CA GLY A 281 10.12 -8.51 1.75
C GLY A 281 11.44 -9.20 1.43
#